data_AF-A0A9X1Z735-F1
#
_entry.id   AF-A0A9X1Z735-F1
#
_cell.length_a   1.000
_cell.length_b   1.000
_cell.length_c   1.000
_cell.angle_alpha   90.00
_cell.angle_beta   90.00
_cell.angle_gamma   90.00
#
_symmetry.space_group_name_H-M   'P 1'
#
loop_
_entity.id
_entity.type
_entity.pdbx_description
1 polymer ?
#
loop_
_entity_poly.entity_id
_entity_poly.type
_entity_poly.pdbx_seq_one_letter_code
_entity_poly.pdbx_strand_id
1 'polypeptide(L)'
;MLNNLHPKPTFNAEDIGQIAVGAFALSVPIAFSEEAWRLSASLPTLNLVLVVLLSLAFITLFAYQSVFQANIVNRRGAFLLRVVAAYLLTLLVVGIVLLALNKLPLLTDPILALKRIILIAMPASMGAIIVDSFDKE
;
A
#
# COMPACT_ATOMS: atom_id res chain seq x y z
N MET A 1 -11.84 23.80 30.23
CA MET A 1 -12.02 23.55 28.78
C MET A 1 -12.27 22.06 28.63
N LEU A 2 -13.50 21.68 28.27
CA LEU A 2 -13.90 20.29 28.12
C LEU A 2 -13.13 19.70 26.95
N ASN A 3 -12.24 18.74 27.24
CA ASN A 3 -11.58 17.95 26.23
C ASN A 3 -12.67 17.21 25.45
N ASN A 4 -12.86 17.60 24.18
CA ASN A 4 -13.64 16.86 23.21
C ASN A 4 -12.92 15.53 22.95
N LEU A 5 -13.13 14.55 23.84
CA LEU A 5 -12.77 13.15 23.66
C LEU A 5 -13.72 12.52 22.63
N HIS A 6 -13.71 13.05 21.41
CA HIS A 6 -14.13 12.25 20.28
C HIS A 6 -12.97 11.28 20.03
N PRO A 7 -13.15 9.95 20.20
CA PRO A 7 -12.13 9.02 19.77
C PRO A 7 -11.88 9.29 18.29
N LYS A 8 -10.66 9.72 17.94
CA LYS A 8 -10.24 9.92 16.54
C LYS A 8 -10.58 8.60 15.83
N PRO A 9 -11.39 8.62 14.76
CA PRO A 9 -11.73 7.40 14.03
C PRO A 9 -10.44 6.67 13.66
N THR A 10 -10.48 5.34 13.79
CA THR A 10 -9.31 4.47 13.61
C THR A 10 -8.71 4.59 12.20
N PHE A 11 -9.54 5.00 11.24
CA PHE A 11 -9.20 5.25 9.85
C PHE A 11 -10.17 6.30 9.27
N ASN A 12 -9.67 7.38 8.67
CA ASN A 12 -10.47 8.51 8.15
C ASN A 12 -10.12 8.86 6.69
N ALA A 13 -10.79 9.86 6.12
CA ALA A 13 -10.56 10.29 4.73
C ALA A 13 -9.17 10.90 4.50
N GLU A 14 -8.58 11.49 5.54
CA GLU A 14 -7.21 12.01 5.52
C GLU A 14 -6.18 10.88 5.39
N ASP A 15 -6.33 9.78 6.16
CA ASP A 15 -5.51 8.58 6.04
C ASP A 15 -5.59 8.02 4.60
N ILE A 16 -6.79 7.98 4.01
CA ILE A 16 -6.98 7.54 2.61
C ILE A 16 -6.19 8.44 1.65
N GLY A 17 -6.28 9.76 1.82
CA GLY A 17 -5.55 10.72 1.00
C GLY A 17 -4.03 10.57 1.12
N GLN A 18 -3.52 10.42 2.34
CA GLN A 18 -2.10 10.23 2.63
C GLN A 18 -1.55 8.94 2.01
N ILE A 19 -2.24 7.82 2.23
CA ILE A 19 -1.90 6.52 1.64
C ILE A 19 -1.91 6.62 0.11
N ALA A 20 -2.93 7.26 -0.48
CA ALA A 20 -3.04 7.40 -1.93
C ALA A 20 -1.88 8.25 -2.51
N VAL A 21 -1.57 9.39 -1.90
CA VAL A 21 -0.49 10.27 -2.33
C VAL A 21 0.87 9.58 -2.18
N GLY A 22 1.14 8.92 -1.06
CA GLY A 22 2.37 8.18 -0.84
C GLY A 22 2.55 6.99 -1.79
N ALA A 23 1.47 6.24 -2.06
CA ALA A 23 1.47 5.16 -3.05
C ALA A 23 1.71 5.70 -4.46
N PHE A 24 1.07 6.81 -4.83
CA PHE A 24 1.21 7.42 -6.13
C PHE A 24 2.65 7.89 -6.38
N ALA A 25 3.24 8.59 -5.40
CA ALA A 25 4.59 9.14 -5.50
C ALA A 25 5.64 8.08 -5.86
N LEU A 26 5.53 6.87 -5.32
CA LEU A 26 6.47 5.78 -5.63
C LEU A 26 6.02 4.89 -6.79
N SER A 27 4.73 4.67 -6.97
CA SER A 27 4.24 3.80 -8.05
C SER A 27 4.49 4.37 -9.43
N VAL A 28 4.37 5.69 -9.62
CA VAL A 28 4.53 6.36 -10.92
C VAL A 28 5.92 6.14 -11.54
N PRO A 29 7.04 6.52 -10.89
CA PRO A 29 8.37 6.32 -11.47
C PRO A 29 8.68 4.84 -11.75
N ILE A 30 8.21 3.93 -10.89
CA ILE A 30 8.42 2.49 -11.06
C ILE A 30 7.57 1.96 -12.21
N ALA A 31 6.33 2.42 -12.36
CA ALA A 31 5.45 2.02 -13.44
C ALA A 31 5.91 2.52 -14.81
N PHE A 32 6.75 3.57 -14.87
CA PHE A 32 7.39 4.02 -16.10
C PHE A 32 8.61 3.18 -16.52
N SER A 33 9.15 2.34 -15.64
CA SER A 33 10.34 1.54 -15.91
C SER A 33 10.00 0.26 -16.68
N GLU A 34 10.72 0.01 -17.78
CA GLU A 34 10.61 -1.25 -18.52
C GLU A 34 11.11 -2.44 -17.70
N GLU A 35 12.07 -2.21 -16.79
CA GLU A 35 12.58 -3.23 -15.87
C GLU A 35 11.46 -3.77 -14.97
N ALA A 36 10.59 -2.89 -14.47
CA ALA A 36 9.43 -3.30 -13.68
C ALA A 36 8.46 -4.17 -14.50
N TRP A 37 8.23 -3.82 -15.77
CA TRP A 37 7.36 -4.60 -16.65
C TRP A 37 7.96 -5.97 -16.98
N ARG A 38 9.26 -6.02 -17.29
CA ARG A 38 9.96 -7.27 -17.63
C ARG A 38 10.06 -8.19 -16.41
N LEU A 39 10.40 -7.64 -15.24
CA LEU A 39 10.44 -8.39 -13.99
C LEU A 39 9.07 -8.97 -13.66
N SER A 40 7.98 -8.20 -13.82
CA SER A 40 6.63 -8.72 -13.59
C SER A 40 6.26 -9.89 -14.51
N ALA A 41 6.75 -9.88 -15.76
CA ALA A 41 6.46 -10.94 -16.72
C ALA A 41 7.25 -12.23 -16.43
N SER A 42 8.53 -12.10 -16.06
CA SER A 42 9.41 -13.24 -15.78
C SER A 42 9.27 -13.81 -14.38
N LEU A 43 8.66 -13.08 -13.44
CA LEU A 43 8.54 -13.52 -12.05
C LEU A 43 7.63 -14.76 -11.93
N PRO A 44 8.09 -15.86 -11.31
CA PRO A 44 7.25 -17.01 -11.01
C PRO A 44 6.09 -16.62 -10.10
N THR A 45 4.91 -17.21 -10.34
CA THR A 45 3.69 -16.89 -9.58
C THR A 45 3.83 -17.18 -8.09
N LEU A 46 4.57 -18.23 -7.71
CA LEU A 46 4.83 -18.55 -6.31
C LEU A 46 5.61 -17.45 -5.58
N ASN A 47 6.52 -16.77 -6.28
CA ASN A 47 7.30 -15.68 -5.69
C ASN A 47 6.43 -14.45 -5.38
N LEU A 48 5.25 -14.30 -6.03
CA LEU A 48 4.31 -13.23 -5.69
C LEU A 48 3.82 -13.34 -4.25
N VAL A 49 3.66 -14.57 -3.73
CA VAL A 49 3.28 -14.78 -2.33
C VAL A 49 4.34 -14.15 -1.41
N LEU A 50 5.63 -14.36 -1.71
CA LEU A 50 6.71 -13.72 -0.96
C LEU A 50 6.69 -12.19 -1.09
N VAL A 51 6.40 -11.64 -2.28
CA VAL A 51 6.29 -10.19 -2.50
C VAL A 51 5.15 -9.58 -1.67
N VAL A 52 3.98 -10.23 -1.64
CA VAL A 52 2.84 -9.82 -0.81
C VAL A 52 3.21 -9.89 0.67
N LEU A 53 3.79 -11.00 1.12
CA LEU A 53 4.21 -11.17 2.52
C LEU A 53 5.23 -10.11 2.94
N LEU A 54 6.21 -9.80 2.09
CA LEU A 54 7.18 -8.73 2.34
C LEU A 54 6.51 -7.37 2.42
N SER A 55 5.58 -7.06 1.50
CA SER A 55 4.81 -5.82 1.51
C SER A 55 4.05 -5.65 2.83
N LEU A 56 3.29 -6.68 3.21
CA LEU A 56 2.53 -6.69 4.46
C LEU A 56 3.43 -6.61 5.69
N ALA A 57 4.59 -7.28 5.67
CA ALA A 57 5.56 -7.21 6.76
C ALA A 57 6.08 -5.78 6.94
N PHE A 58 6.47 -5.09 5.87
CA PHE A 58 6.95 -3.71 5.95
C PHE A 58 5.85 -2.74 6.42
N ILE A 59 4.63 -2.86 5.90
CA ILE A 59 3.49 -2.04 6.36
C ILE A 59 3.21 -2.30 7.85
N THR A 60 3.21 -3.58 8.26
CA THR A 60 2.96 -3.98 9.66
C THR A 60 4.01 -3.41 10.59
N LEU A 61 5.30 -3.56 10.24
CA LEU A 61 6.42 -3.06 11.04
C LEU A 61 6.37 -1.53 11.16
N PHE A 62 6.13 -0.84 10.05
CA PHE A 62 6.10 0.62 10.03
C PHE A 62 4.86 1.16 10.75
N ALA A 63 3.68 0.58 10.53
CA ALA A 63 2.46 0.95 11.25
C ALA A 63 2.62 0.70 12.76
N TYR A 64 3.25 -0.40 13.16
CA TYR A 64 3.45 -0.74 14.57
C TYR A 64 4.31 0.31 15.29
N GLN A 65 5.42 0.71 14.67
CA GLN A 65 6.35 1.68 15.26
C GLN A 65 5.82 3.11 15.12
N SER A 66 5.48 3.55 13.90
CA SER A 66 5.23 4.95 13.57
C SER A 66 3.79 5.39 13.84
N VAL A 67 2.80 4.52 13.62
CA VAL A 67 1.38 4.90 13.75
C VAL A 67 0.79 4.53 15.12
N PHE A 68 1.18 3.37 15.66
CA PHE A 68 0.66 2.87 16.95
C PHE A 68 1.64 3.02 18.10
N GLN A 69 2.81 3.63 17.89
CA GLN A 69 3.80 3.93 18.93
C GLN A 69 4.15 2.70 19.80
N ALA A 70 4.27 1.53 19.17
CA ALA A 70 4.50 0.23 19.81
C ALA A 70 3.43 -0.20 20.85
N ASN A 71 2.24 0.38 20.84
CA ASN A 71 1.15 0.03 21.75
C ASN A 71 -0.15 -0.35 21.00
N ILE A 72 -0.30 -1.65 20.75
CA ILE A 72 -1.47 -2.22 20.06
C ILE A 72 -2.43 -2.98 20.99
N VAL A 73 -2.14 -3.05 22.29
CA VAL A 73 -2.80 -4.00 23.23
C VAL A 73 -4.32 -3.87 23.20
N ASN A 74 -4.84 -2.63 23.18
CA ASN A 74 -6.27 -2.35 23.18
C ASN A 74 -6.85 -2.00 21.79
N ARG A 75 -6.04 -2.05 20.72
CA ARG A 75 -6.40 -1.54 19.37
C ARG A 75 -6.06 -2.49 18.22
N ARG A 76 -5.99 -3.80 18.47
CA ARG A 76 -5.63 -4.82 17.47
C ARG A 76 -6.51 -4.78 16.21
N GLY A 77 -7.81 -4.54 16.35
CA GLY A 77 -8.73 -4.43 15.22
C GLY A 77 -8.44 -3.22 14.33
N ALA A 78 -8.18 -2.06 14.93
CA ALA A 78 -7.79 -0.85 14.22
C ALA A 78 -6.46 -1.01 13.49
N PHE A 79 -5.51 -1.70 14.11
CA PHE A 79 -4.21 -2.02 13.53
C PHE A 79 -4.35 -2.89 12.27
N LEU A 80 -5.07 -4.01 12.37
CA LEU A 80 -5.31 -4.90 11.23
C LEU A 80 -6.07 -4.19 10.10
N LEU A 81 -7.10 -3.41 10.43
CA LEU A 81 -7.85 -2.63 9.45
C LEU A 81 -6.95 -1.65 8.72
N ARG A 82 -6.05 -0.96 9.42
CA ARG A 82 -5.11 -0.01 8.79
C ARG A 82 -4.12 -0.71 7.86
N VAL A 83 -3.51 -1.82 8.27
CA VAL A 83 -2.57 -2.58 7.42
C VAL A 83 -3.26 -3.09 6.14
N VAL A 84 -4.45 -3.67 6.28
CA VAL A 84 -5.22 -4.18 5.14
C VAL A 84 -5.70 -3.04 4.24
N ALA A 85 -6.24 -1.97 4.80
CA ALA A 85 -6.71 -0.81 4.05
C ALA A 85 -5.56 -0.13 3.28
N ALA A 86 -4.39 0.06 3.92
CA ALA A 86 -3.22 0.64 3.28
C ALA A 86 -2.75 -0.20 2.08
N TYR A 87 -2.70 -1.52 2.24
CA TYR A 87 -2.30 -2.39 1.14
C TYR A 87 -3.32 -2.41 -0.01
N LEU A 88 -4.62 -2.52 0.29
CA LEU A 88 -5.68 -2.51 -0.73
C LEU A 88 -5.75 -1.17 -1.48
N LEU A 89 -5.65 -0.05 -0.77
CA LEU A 89 -5.60 1.28 -1.40
C LEU A 89 -4.35 1.41 -2.28
N THR A 90 -3.20 0.90 -1.84
CA THR A 90 -1.98 0.88 -2.66
C THR A 90 -2.20 0.08 -3.95
N LEU A 91 -2.76 -1.14 -3.87
CA LEU A 91 -3.06 -1.96 -5.05
C LEU A 91 -4.00 -1.22 -6.02
N LEU A 92 -5.01 -0.53 -5.49
CA LEU A 92 -5.93 0.29 -6.29
C LEU A 92 -5.21 1.43 -7.00
N VAL A 93 -4.40 2.21 -6.27
CA VAL A 93 -3.62 3.33 -6.83
C VAL A 93 -2.69 2.85 -7.94
N VAL A 94 -1.93 1.77 -7.69
CA VAL A 94 -1.05 1.15 -8.69
C VAL A 94 -1.83 0.67 -9.91
N GLY A 95 -3.00 0.05 -9.70
CA GLY A 95 -3.89 -0.37 -10.79
C GLY A 95 -4.33 0.80 -11.65
N ILE A 96 -4.76 1.91 -11.03
CA ILE A 96 -5.14 3.14 -11.74
C ILE A 96 -3.96 3.72 -12.52
N VAL A 97 -2.76 3.77 -11.93
CA VAL A 97 -1.55 4.24 -12.61
C VAL A 97 -1.23 3.36 -13.83
N LEU A 98 -1.19 2.05 -13.67
CA LEU A 98 -0.92 1.13 -14.79
C LEU A 98 -2.00 1.19 -15.87
N LEU A 99 -3.26 1.41 -15.49
CA LEU A 99 -4.36 1.60 -16.42
C LEU A 99 -4.18 2.90 -17.22
N ALA A 100 -3.83 4.00 -16.55
CA ALA A 100 -3.55 5.29 -17.20
C ALA A 100 -2.37 5.21 -18.17
N LEU A 101 -1.36 4.37 -17.87
CA LEU A 101 -0.20 4.14 -18.73
C LEU A 101 -0.46 3.15 -19.88
N ASN A 102 -1.66 2.58 -19.98
CA ASN A 102 -1.98 1.48 -20.90
C ASN A 102 -1.00 0.29 -20.75
N LYS A 103 -0.60 0.00 -19.50
CA LYS A 103 0.30 -1.12 -19.13
C LYS A 103 -0.39 -2.14 -18.23
N LEU A 104 -1.71 -2.09 -18.13
CA LEU A 104 -2.50 -3.04 -17.36
C LEU A 104 -3.30 -3.97 -18.30
N PRO A 105 -2.77 -5.15 -18.69
CA PRO A 105 -3.42 -6.08 -19.64
C PRO A 105 -4.56 -6.88 -18.98
N LEU A 106 -5.51 -6.21 -18.32
CA LEU A 106 -6.61 -6.83 -17.57
C LEU A 106 -7.45 -7.81 -18.41
N LEU A 107 -7.66 -7.51 -19.69
CA LEU A 107 -8.53 -8.31 -20.57
C LEU A 107 -7.77 -9.40 -21.33
N THR A 108 -6.49 -9.17 -21.63
CA THR A 108 -5.69 -10.07 -22.46
C THR A 108 -4.86 -11.04 -21.63
N ASP A 109 -4.28 -10.58 -20.52
CA ASP A 109 -3.50 -11.39 -19.59
C ASP A 109 -3.73 -10.93 -18.13
N PRO A 110 -4.85 -11.39 -17.50
CA PRO A 110 -5.18 -11.02 -16.13
C PRO A 110 -4.12 -11.43 -15.11
N ILE A 111 -3.37 -12.50 -15.39
CA ILE A 111 -2.32 -12.98 -14.50
C ILE A 111 -1.17 -11.99 -14.52
N LEU A 112 -0.69 -11.60 -15.71
CA LEU A 112 0.35 -10.57 -15.85
C LEU A 112 -0.07 -9.23 -15.25
N ALA A 113 -1.33 -8.83 -15.43
CA ALA A 113 -1.88 -7.63 -14.81
C ALA A 113 -1.76 -7.68 -13.27
N LEU A 114 -2.13 -8.82 -12.67
CA LEU A 114 -1.98 -9.03 -11.22
C LEU A 114 -0.50 -9.02 -10.79
N LYS A 115 0.40 -9.64 -11.56
CA LYS A 115 1.85 -9.62 -11.27
C LYS A 115 2.40 -8.19 -11.23
N ARG A 116 2.03 -7.36 -12.20
CA ARG A 116 2.44 -5.95 -12.27
C ARG A 116 1.94 -5.15 -11.08
N ILE A 117 0.66 -5.30 -10.75
CA ILE A 117 0.06 -4.61 -9.60
C ILE A 117 0.79 -5.00 -8.32
N ILE A 118 0.93 -6.29 -8.02
CA ILE A 118 1.55 -6.76 -6.77
C ILE A 118 3.02 -6.32 -6.67
N LEU A 119 3.78 -6.48 -7.76
CA LEU A 119 5.21 -6.16 -7.78
C LEU A 119 5.47 -4.67 -7.53
N ILE A 120 4.66 -3.78 -8.13
CA ILE A 120 4.80 -2.33 -7.98
C ILE A 120 4.16 -1.86 -6.66
N ALA A 121 3.11 -2.53 -6.19
CA ALA A 121 2.48 -2.22 -4.90
C ALA A 121 3.41 -2.47 -3.71
N MET A 122 4.39 -3.38 -3.82
CA MET A 122 5.36 -3.61 -2.74
C MET A 122 6.12 -2.31 -2.37
N PRO A 123 6.91 -1.69 -3.28
CA PRO A 123 7.57 -0.43 -2.97
C PRO A 123 6.57 0.74 -2.82
N ALA A 124 5.46 0.76 -3.56
CA ALA A 124 4.47 1.83 -3.42
C ALA A 124 3.82 1.87 -2.02
N SER A 125 3.56 0.71 -1.42
CA SER A 125 2.96 0.61 -0.09
C SER A 125 3.86 1.15 1.02
N MET A 126 5.18 1.14 0.81
CA MET A 126 6.13 1.78 1.71
C MET A 126 5.97 3.30 1.65
N GLY A 127 5.87 3.88 0.45
CA GLY A 127 5.56 5.31 0.30
C GLY A 127 4.23 5.69 0.96
N ALA A 128 3.22 4.85 0.77
CA ALA A 128 1.90 5.03 1.35
C ALA A 128 1.92 5.09 2.90
N ILE A 129 2.56 4.12 3.55
CA ILE A 129 2.59 4.04 5.01
C ILE A 129 3.50 5.09 5.65
N ILE A 130 4.54 5.56 4.95
CA ILE A 130 5.38 6.67 5.41
C ILE A 130 4.55 7.95 5.48
N VAL A 131 3.82 8.28 4.41
CA VAL A 131 2.99 9.50 4.39
C VAL A 131 1.83 9.42 5.39
N ASP A 132 1.21 8.24 5.56
CA ASP A 132 0.17 7.99 6.57
C ASP A 132 0.67 8.20 8.02
N SER A 133 1.99 8.18 8.25
CA SER A 133 2.57 8.31 9.58
C SER A 133 2.85 9.76 10.02
N PHE A 134 2.88 10.74 9.10
CA PHE A 134 3.33 12.09 9.40
C PHE A 134 2.49 12.85 10.45
N ASP A 135 1.19 12.58 10.55
CA ASP A 135 0.29 13.26 11.49
C ASP A 135 -0.05 12.39 12.73
N LYS A 136 0.75 11.35 12.99
CA LYS A 136 0.52 10.36 14.07
C LYS A 136 1.56 10.45 15.20
N GLU A 137 2.45 11.43 15.13
CA GLU A 137 3.35 11.85 16.22
C GLU A 137 2.59 12.69 17.28
#